data_AF-A0A849Q5F0-F1
#
_entry.id   AF-A0A849Q5F0-F1
#
_cell.length_a   1.000
_cell.length_b   1.000
_cell.length_c   1.000
_cell.angle_alpha   90.00
_cell.angle_beta   90.00
_cell.angle_gamma   90.00
#
_symmetry.space_group_name_H-M   'P 1'
#
loop_
_entity.id
_entity.type
_entity.pdbx_description
1 polymer ?
#
loop_
_entity_poly.entity_id
_entity_poly.type
_entity_poly.pdbx_seq_one_letter_code
_entity_poly.pdbx_strand_id
1 'polypeptide(L)'
;MRMRWFATIVYIVLVIGFAFLPFLFPDLDEGVFGTFYMIVVVGGAILLMVILTRPMMRPPGEDVKVKDGLASEAGVARKLRPGETYYLRMRFNMILYIMVPMIIFMAVLMLFIPERTAVMIIGVVTVVMVVISLIFINFEVKADLETLSFKFGYFGTELPLESITNIRVTKVNALKDFMGWGVRIGPDGTKGYILQGDVGFRVETDKGKKYVVTIPDPEELVEYVKAAIVERVSRRPSP
;
A
#
# COMPACT_ATOMS: atom_id res chain seq x y z
N MET A 1 -0.85 -14.71 -8.59
CA MET A 1 -1.53 -13.43 -8.90
C MET A 1 -2.94 -13.61 -9.45
N ARG A 2 -3.19 -14.52 -10.42
CA ARG A 2 -4.52 -14.77 -11.04
C ARG A 2 -5.67 -15.10 -10.06
N MET A 3 -5.42 -15.92 -9.03
CA MET A 3 -6.46 -16.39 -8.11
C MET A 3 -7.05 -15.30 -7.20
N ARG A 4 -6.29 -14.22 -6.91
CA ARG A 4 -6.74 -13.11 -6.07
C ARG A 4 -7.70 -12.19 -6.81
N TRP A 5 -7.33 -11.83 -8.04
CA TRP A 5 -8.19 -11.05 -8.94
C TRP A 5 -9.49 -11.78 -9.24
N PHE A 6 -9.42 -13.09 -9.45
CA PHE A 6 -10.60 -13.93 -9.59
C PHE A 6 -11.51 -13.85 -8.36
N ALA A 7 -10.97 -14.03 -7.15
CA ALA A 7 -11.75 -13.92 -5.91
C ALA A 7 -12.38 -12.53 -5.71
N THR A 8 -11.66 -11.45 -6.04
CA THR A 8 -12.19 -10.08 -5.95
C THR A 8 -13.30 -9.82 -6.97
N ILE A 9 -13.13 -10.27 -8.21
CA ILE A 9 -14.15 -10.13 -9.25
C ILE A 9 -15.40 -10.92 -8.87
N VAL A 10 -15.25 -12.17 -8.44
CA VAL A 10 -16.36 -13.01 -7.97
C VAL A 10 -17.09 -12.33 -6.81
N TYR A 11 -16.37 -11.79 -5.83
CA TYR A 11 -16.98 -11.08 -4.71
C TYR A 11 -17.78 -9.84 -5.18
N ILE A 12 -17.21 -9.01 -6.06
CA ILE A 12 -17.90 -7.83 -6.60
C ILE A 12 -19.17 -8.24 -7.36
N VAL A 13 -19.08 -9.29 -8.19
CA VAL A 13 -20.23 -9.81 -8.95
C VAL A 13 -21.31 -10.35 -8.02
N LEU A 14 -20.93 -11.03 -6.93
CA LEU A 14 -21.89 -11.50 -5.92
C LEU A 14 -22.58 -10.33 -5.20
N VAL A 15 -21.82 -9.33 -4.75
CA VAL A 15 -22.38 -8.15 -4.05
C VAL A 15 -23.34 -7.37 -4.95
N ILE A 16 -22.97 -7.17 -6.22
CA ILE A 16 -23.84 -6.49 -7.20
C ILE A 16 -25.04 -7.37 -7.54
N GLY A 17 -24.81 -8.64 -7.89
CA GLY A 17 -25.89 -9.56 -8.29
C GLY A 17 -26.94 -9.72 -7.21
N PHE A 18 -26.52 -9.88 -5.95
CA PHE A 18 -27.45 -9.92 -4.84
C PHE A 18 -28.13 -8.57 -4.59
N ALA A 19 -27.46 -7.44 -4.76
CA ALA A 19 -28.11 -6.13 -4.59
C ALA A 19 -29.29 -5.90 -5.57
N PHE A 20 -29.27 -6.55 -6.74
CA PHE A 20 -30.35 -6.49 -7.74
C PHE A 20 -31.45 -7.54 -7.54
N LEU A 21 -31.27 -8.55 -6.69
CA LEU A 21 -32.27 -9.60 -6.46
C LEU A 21 -33.65 -9.08 -6.01
N PRO A 22 -33.76 -8.09 -5.09
CA PRO A 22 -35.06 -7.56 -4.66
C PRO A 22 -35.85 -6.89 -5.79
N PHE A 23 -35.17 -6.47 -6.86
CA PHE A 23 -35.80 -5.89 -8.04
C PHE A 23 -36.33 -6.96 -8.99
N LEU A 24 -35.64 -8.10 -9.09
CA LEU A 24 -36.06 -9.24 -9.91
C LEU A 24 -37.15 -10.08 -9.23
N PHE A 25 -37.13 -10.15 -7.89
CA PHE A 25 -38.05 -10.93 -7.09
C PHE A 25 -38.65 -10.05 -5.98
N PRO A 26 -39.68 -9.25 -6.31
CA PRO A 26 -40.27 -8.31 -5.36
C PRO A 26 -41.00 -8.99 -4.20
N ASP A 27 -41.41 -10.25 -4.36
CA ASP A 27 -42.14 -11.05 -3.36
C ASP A 27 -41.24 -11.68 -2.28
N LEU A 28 -39.92 -11.45 -2.34
CA LEU A 28 -39.00 -11.93 -1.30
C LEU A 28 -39.30 -11.22 0.03
N ASP A 29 -39.36 -12.01 1.11
CA ASP A 29 -39.39 -11.46 2.46
C ASP A 29 -38.17 -10.57 2.66
N GLU A 30 -38.42 -9.28 2.88
CA GLU A 30 -37.37 -8.29 2.90
C GLU A 30 -36.37 -8.63 4.01
N GLY A 31 -36.84 -8.92 5.23
CA GLY A 31 -35.98 -9.15 6.39
C GLY A 31 -35.11 -10.41 6.27
N VAL A 32 -35.65 -11.48 5.69
CA VAL A 32 -34.85 -12.67 5.36
C VAL A 32 -33.81 -12.32 4.32
N PHE A 33 -34.19 -11.58 3.26
CA PHE A 33 -33.29 -11.20 2.19
C PHE A 33 -32.13 -10.31 2.68
N GLY A 34 -32.38 -9.25 3.45
CA GLY A 34 -31.29 -8.39 3.91
C GLY A 34 -30.38 -9.09 4.91
N THR A 35 -30.91 -10.01 5.73
CA THR A 35 -30.08 -10.87 6.58
C THR A 35 -29.11 -11.72 5.75
N PHE A 36 -29.61 -12.38 4.69
CA PHE A 36 -28.76 -13.14 3.77
C PHE A 36 -27.76 -12.24 3.04
N TYR A 37 -28.19 -11.05 2.59
CA TYR A 37 -27.32 -10.09 1.93
C TYR A 37 -26.16 -9.66 2.84
N MET A 38 -26.44 -9.39 4.12
CA MET A 38 -25.41 -9.04 5.10
C MET A 38 -24.42 -10.16 5.33
N ILE A 39 -24.88 -11.41 5.39
CA ILE A 39 -23.97 -12.57 5.50
C ILE A 39 -23.04 -12.65 4.28
N VAL A 40 -23.56 -12.40 3.07
CA VAL A 40 -22.75 -12.39 1.83
C VAL A 40 -21.75 -11.24 1.83
N VAL A 41 -22.18 -10.03 2.16
CA VAL A 41 -21.31 -8.84 2.19
C VAL A 41 -20.22 -9.00 3.26
N VAL A 42 -20.60 -9.30 4.50
CA VAL A 42 -19.68 -9.41 5.64
C VAL A 42 -18.80 -10.65 5.52
N GLY A 43 -19.42 -11.82 5.30
CA GLY A 43 -18.69 -13.08 5.16
C GLY A 43 -17.75 -13.09 3.96
N GLY A 44 -18.21 -12.54 2.83
CA GLY A 44 -17.37 -12.38 1.65
C GLY A 44 -16.25 -11.37 1.85
N ALA A 45 -16.49 -10.25 2.56
CA ALA A 45 -15.43 -9.29 2.91
C ALA A 45 -14.36 -9.91 3.81
N ILE A 46 -14.76 -10.71 4.81
CA ILE A 46 -13.82 -11.44 5.68
C ILE A 46 -13.05 -12.49 4.89
N LEU A 47 -13.70 -13.25 4.01
CA LEU A 47 -13.02 -14.22 3.15
C LEU A 47 -12.02 -13.54 2.22
N LEU A 48 -12.44 -12.44 1.58
CA LEU A 48 -11.59 -11.62 0.72
C LEU A 48 -10.38 -11.08 1.50
N MET A 49 -10.62 -10.59 2.72
CA MET A 49 -9.57 -10.16 3.64
C MET A 49 -8.56 -11.28 3.87
N VAL A 50 -9.00 -12.49 4.25
CA VAL A 50 -8.10 -13.63 4.50
C VAL A 50 -7.31 -14.01 3.25
N ILE A 51 -7.96 -14.02 2.07
CA ILE A 51 -7.29 -14.33 0.79
C ILE A 51 -6.26 -13.25 0.44
N LEU A 52 -6.54 -11.98 0.72
CA LEU A 52 -5.65 -10.86 0.43
C LEU A 52 -4.50 -10.74 1.45
N THR A 53 -4.70 -11.14 2.71
CA THR A 53 -3.71 -11.09 3.78
C THR A 53 -2.84 -12.35 3.88
N ARG A 54 -3.31 -13.53 3.43
CA ARG A 54 -2.52 -14.78 3.45
C ARG A 54 -1.07 -14.69 2.94
N PRO A 55 -0.74 -13.99 1.84
CA PRO A 55 0.65 -13.88 1.39
C PRO A 55 1.55 -13.07 2.35
N MET A 56 1.00 -12.43 3.39
CA MET A 56 1.74 -11.68 4.40
C MET A 56 2.35 -12.57 5.49
N MET A 57 1.90 -13.82 5.61
CA MET A 57 2.54 -14.83 6.48
C MET A 57 3.76 -15.48 5.82
N ARG A 58 4.05 -15.14 4.56
CA ARG A 58 5.32 -15.47 3.95
C ARG A 58 6.33 -14.41 4.39
N PRO A 59 7.47 -14.79 4.98
CA PRO A 59 8.47 -13.84 5.43
C PRO A 59 8.89 -12.92 4.28
N PRO A 60 9.37 -11.69 4.56
CA PRO A 60 9.61 -10.61 3.59
C PRO A 60 10.57 -10.89 2.41
N GLY A 61 10.92 -12.14 2.09
CA GLY A 61 11.95 -12.50 1.12
C GLY A 61 11.48 -12.98 -0.26
N GLU A 62 10.18 -13.16 -0.53
CA GLU A 62 9.76 -13.87 -1.77
C GLU A 62 9.34 -12.96 -2.94
N ASP A 63 8.98 -11.70 -2.69
CA ASP A 63 8.57 -10.73 -3.75
C ASP A 63 9.67 -9.69 -4.07
N VAL A 64 10.86 -9.80 -3.48
CA VAL A 64 12.05 -8.99 -3.84
C VAL A 64 12.60 -9.50 -5.18
N LYS A 65 11.98 -9.08 -6.28
CA LYS A 65 12.59 -9.21 -7.60
C LYS A 65 13.60 -8.08 -7.76
N VAL A 66 14.80 -8.28 -7.22
CA VAL A 66 16.00 -7.61 -7.75
C VAL A 66 16.05 -7.98 -9.21
N LYS A 67 15.76 -7.03 -10.10
CA LYS A 67 15.80 -7.29 -11.53
C LYS A 67 17.27 -7.36 -11.94
N ASP A 68 17.74 -8.59 -12.11
CA ASP A 68 19.03 -9.03 -12.64
C ASP A 68 20.30 -8.48 -11.96
N GLY A 69 20.63 -9.15 -10.86
CA GLY A 69 21.98 -9.17 -10.28
C GLY A 69 21.97 -9.30 -8.76
N LEU A 70 22.01 -10.53 -8.25
CA LEU A 70 22.56 -10.87 -6.92
C LEU A 70 21.90 -10.19 -5.70
N ALA A 71 20.79 -10.72 -5.22
CA ALA A 71 20.48 -10.65 -3.79
C ALA A 71 21.13 -11.86 -3.11
N SER A 72 22.34 -11.68 -2.58
CA SER A 72 22.96 -12.50 -1.52
C SER A 72 24.45 -12.19 -1.50
N GLU A 73 24.85 -11.16 -0.75
CA GLU A 73 26.00 -11.22 0.15
C GLU A 73 26.08 -9.90 0.92
N ALA A 74 25.92 -10.02 2.23
CA ALA A 74 25.91 -8.92 3.17
C ALA A 74 27.27 -8.17 3.17
N GLY A 75 27.22 -6.84 3.22
CA GLY A 75 28.26 -6.04 3.87
C GLY A 75 29.54 -5.74 3.08
N VAL A 76 29.57 -5.88 1.76
CA VAL A 76 30.72 -5.42 0.96
C VAL A 76 30.27 -4.29 0.05
N ALA A 77 30.98 -3.15 0.12
CA ALA A 77 30.84 -2.00 -0.77
C ALA A 77 30.76 -2.47 -2.23
N ARG A 78 29.53 -2.68 -2.70
CA ARG A 78 29.28 -3.30 -3.98
C ARG A 78 29.49 -2.26 -5.06
N LYS A 79 30.46 -2.51 -5.93
CA LYS A 79 30.68 -1.71 -7.12
C LYS A 79 29.41 -1.82 -7.98
N LEU A 80 28.62 -0.74 -8.00
CA LEU A 80 27.39 -0.63 -8.79
C LEU A 80 27.68 -1.05 -10.22
N ARG A 81 26.90 -1.98 -10.77
CA ARG A 81 26.97 -2.27 -12.21
C ARG A 81 26.31 -1.10 -12.95
N PRO A 82 26.89 -0.61 -14.06
CA PRO A 82 26.24 0.41 -14.87
C PRO A 82 24.82 -0.02 -15.28
N GLY A 83 23.80 0.68 -14.79
CA GLY A 83 22.38 0.41 -15.08
C GLY A 83 21.61 -0.42 -14.04
N GLU A 84 22.21 -0.76 -12.90
CA GLU A 84 21.54 -1.46 -11.80
C GLU A 84 20.55 -0.52 -11.11
N THR A 85 19.27 -0.88 -11.05
CA THR A 85 18.19 -0.10 -10.41
C THR A 85 17.70 -0.81 -9.16
N TYR A 86 17.64 -0.11 -8.03
CA TYR A 86 17.03 -0.65 -6.82
C TYR A 86 15.51 -0.61 -6.96
N TYR A 87 14.85 -1.73 -6.67
CA TYR A 87 13.40 -1.86 -6.77
C TYR A 87 12.84 -2.65 -5.60
N LEU A 88 12.02 -1.99 -4.78
CA LEU A 88 11.30 -2.59 -3.68
C LEU A 88 9.81 -2.33 -3.82
N ARG A 89 9.02 -3.40 -3.79
CA ARG A 89 7.55 -3.31 -3.78
C ARG A 89 7.02 -3.94 -2.49
N MET A 90 6.43 -3.11 -1.65
CA MET A 90 5.71 -3.56 -0.47
C MET A 90 4.21 -3.54 -0.71
N ARG A 91 3.51 -4.52 -0.12
CA ARG A 91 2.05 -4.53 -0.12
C ARG A 91 1.55 -3.99 1.21
N PHE A 92 0.82 -2.89 1.15
CA PHE A 92 0.21 -2.29 2.34
C PHE A 92 -1.26 -2.64 2.37
N ASN A 93 -1.65 -3.54 3.27
CA ASN A 93 -3.03 -4.04 3.37
C ASN A 93 -3.93 -3.06 4.13
N MET A 94 -3.99 -1.79 3.68
CA MET A 94 -4.88 -0.76 4.24
C MET A 94 -6.36 -1.18 4.21
N ILE A 95 -6.70 -2.10 3.29
CA ILE A 95 -8.02 -2.70 3.16
C ILE A 95 -8.53 -3.27 4.49
N LEU A 96 -7.66 -3.85 5.32
CA LEU A 96 -8.07 -4.43 6.60
C LEU A 96 -8.59 -3.37 7.58
N TYR A 97 -7.84 -2.27 7.70
CA TYR A 97 -8.17 -1.18 8.62
C TYR A 97 -9.42 -0.42 8.19
N ILE A 98 -9.78 -0.44 6.90
CA ILE A 98 -10.99 0.21 6.38
C ILE A 98 -12.18 -0.75 6.42
N MET A 99 -12.00 -2.03 6.06
CA MET A 99 -13.10 -2.99 5.93
C MET A 99 -13.80 -3.27 7.26
N VAL A 100 -13.08 -3.39 8.37
CA VAL A 100 -13.69 -3.70 9.68
C VAL A 100 -14.62 -2.58 10.18
N PRO A 101 -14.18 -1.31 10.32
CA PRO A 101 -15.08 -0.24 10.72
C PRO A 101 -16.19 0.01 9.70
N MET A 102 -15.92 -0.25 8.42
CA MET A 102 -16.93 -0.17 7.35
C MET A 102 -18.04 -1.22 7.51
N ILE A 103 -17.70 -2.48 7.80
CA ILE A 103 -18.68 -3.54 8.07
C ILE A 103 -19.56 -3.15 9.26
N ILE A 104 -18.94 -2.64 10.33
CA ILE A 104 -19.66 -2.17 11.52
C ILE A 104 -20.58 -1.00 11.15
N PHE A 105 -20.08 -0.02 10.41
CA PHE A 105 -20.85 1.13 9.96
C PHE A 105 -22.05 0.72 9.08
N MET A 106 -21.86 -0.24 8.16
CA MET A 106 -22.93 -0.77 7.32
C MET A 106 -23.99 -1.52 8.13
N ALA A 107 -23.58 -2.35 9.09
CA ALA A 107 -24.49 -3.03 9.99
C ALA A 107 -25.33 -2.05 10.82
N VAL A 108 -24.73 -0.93 11.26
CA VAL A 108 -25.45 0.14 11.96
C VAL A 108 -26.40 0.88 11.03
N LEU A 109 -25.98 1.24 9.80
CA LEU A 109 -26.85 1.94 8.84
C LEU A 109 -28.10 1.17 8.47
N MET A 110 -28.04 -0.17 8.40
CA MET A 110 -29.21 -1.01 8.14
C MET A 110 -30.33 -0.85 9.17
N LEU A 111 -30.02 -0.43 10.40
CA LEU A 111 -31.02 -0.25 11.45
C LEU A 111 -31.90 0.99 11.23
N PHE A 112 -31.52 1.91 10.33
CA PHE A 112 -32.15 3.21 10.17
C PHE A 112 -32.74 3.46 8.78
N ILE A 113 -32.55 2.55 7.83
CA ILE A 113 -32.90 2.76 6.42
C ILE A 113 -33.80 1.61 5.93
N PRO A 114 -34.83 1.90 5.11
CA PRO A 114 -35.60 0.86 4.45
C PRO A 114 -34.72 -0.12 3.68
N GLU A 115 -35.04 -1.40 3.79
CA GLU A 115 -34.16 -2.51 3.40
C GLU A 115 -33.70 -2.45 1.94
N ARG A 116 -34.62 -2.17 1.01
CA ARG A 116 -34.29 -2.02 -0.42
C ARG A 116 -33.28 -0.90 -0.68
N THR A 117 -33.45 0.23 -0.02
CA THR A 117 -32.55 1.38 -0.13
C THR A 117 -31.20 1.09 0.53
N ALA A 118 -31.22 0.43 1.69
CA ALA A 118 -30.02 0.04 2.42
C ALA A 118 -29.15 -0.91 1.59
N VAL A 119 -29.74 -1.94 0.99
CA VAL A 119 -29.03 -2.94 0.15
C VAL A 119 -28.30 -2.26 -1.02
N MET A 120 -28.95 -1.36 -1.75
CA MET A 120 -28.32 -0.66 -2.87
C MET A 120 -27.16 0.24 -2.41
N ILE A 121 -27.38 1.05 -1.37
CA ILE A 121 -26.34 1.94 -0.83
C ILE A 121 -25.15 1.11 -0.34
N ILE A 122 -25.41 0.03 0.39
CA ILE A 122 -24.37 -0.86 0.92
C ILE A 122 -23.58 -1.50 -0.22
N GLY A 123 -24.25 -2.00 -1.25
CA GLY A 123 -23.59 -2.58 -2.42
C GLY A 123 -22.68 -1.58 -3.12
N VAL A 124 -23.17 -0.37 -3.42
CA VAL A 124 -22.40 0.69 -4.08
C VAL A 124 -21.18 1.08 -3.24
N VAL A 125 -21.37 1.36 -1.95
CA VAL A 125 -20.27 1.76 -1.05
C VAL A 125 -19.25 0.63 -0.92
N THR A 126 -19.69 -0.63 -0.85
CA THR A 126 -18.81 -1.81 -0.83
C THR A 126 -17.93 -1.86 -2.07
N VAL A 127 -18.53 -1.75 -3.26
CA VAL A 127 -17.78 -1.77 -4.52
C VAL A 127 -16.78 -0.62 -4.60
N VAL A 128 -17.21 0.62 -4.29
CA VAL A 128 -16.33 1.79 -4.30
C VAL A 128 -15.13 1.59 -3.37
N MET A 129 -15.35 1.07 -2.16
CA MET A 129 -14.27 0.83 -1.20
C MET A 129 -13.33 -0.28 -1.62
N VAL A 130 -13.84 -1.36 -2.22
CA VAL A 130 -12.99 -2.42 -2.80
C VAL A 130 -12.11 -1.82 -3.91
N VAL A 131 -12.67 -1.00 -4.80
CA VAL A 131 -11.92 -0.34 -5.88
C VAL A 131 -10.84 0.59 -5.32
N ILE A 132 -11.18 1.47 -4.38
CA ILE A 132 -10.21 2.34 -3.70
C ILE A 132 -9.08 1.51 -3.10
N SER A 133 -9.42 0.43 -2.40
CA SER A 133 -8.43 -0.41 -1.74
C SER A 133 -7.50 -1.13 -2.71
N LEU A 134 -7.98 -1.50 -3.91
CA LEU A 134 -7.14 -2.06 -4.97
C LEU A 134 -6.14 -1.03 -5.52
N ILE A 135 -6.53 0.25 -5.62
CA ILE A 135 -5.65 1.33 -6.07
C ILE A 135 -4.50 1.56 -5.08
N PHE A 136 -4.77 1.44 -3.78
CA PHE A 136 -3.80 1.74 -2.70
C PHE A 136 -3.03 0.52 -2.16
N ILE A 137 -3.09 -0.63 -2.83
CA ILE A 137 -2.51 -1.88 -2.29
C ILE A 137 -0.98 -1.95 -2.39
N ASN A 138 -0.37 -1.19 -3.30
CA ASN A 138 1.06 -1.28 -3.59
C ASN A 138 1.77 0.01 -3.15
N PHE A 139 2.85 -0.16 -2.39
CA PHE A 139 3.87 0.85 -2.22
C PHE A 139 5.13 0.41 -2.95
N GLU A 140 5.70 1.31 -3.74
CA GLU A 140 6.87 1.06 -4.57
C GLU A 140 7.95 2.07 -4.20
N VAL A 141 9.16 1.58 -3.96
CA VAL A 141 10.38 2.39 -3.84
C VAL A 141 11.30 1.97 -4.96
N LYS A 142 11.68 2.92 -5.81
CA LYS A 142 12.62 2.71 -6.91
C LYS A 142 13.71 3.77 -6.83
N ALA A 143 14.96 3.33 -6.84
CA ALA A 143 16.11 4.20 -6.98
C ALA A 143 16.90 3.84 -8.25
N ASP A 144 17.31 4.88 -8.97
CA ASP A 144 18.10 4.83 -10.20
C ASP A 144 19.28 5.80 -10.06
N LEU A 145 20.18 5.87 -11.04
CA LEU A 145 21.31 6.80 -11.09
C LEU A 145 20.90 8.28 -11.18
N GLU A 146 19.64 8.54 -11.54
CA GLU A 146 19.12 9.90 -11.66
C GLU A 146 18.15 10.30 -10.56
N THR A 147 17.29 9.37 -10.12
CA THR A 147 16.12 9.67 -9.29
C THR A 147 15.89 8.63 -8.20
N LEU A 148 15.40 9.11 -7.05
CA LEU A 148 14.82 8.30 -5.98
C LEU A 148 13.31 8.55 -5.97
N SER A 149 12.53 7.51 -6.19
CA SER A 149 11.08 7.58 -6.24
C SER A 149 10.44 6.66 -5.20
N PHE A 150 9.40 7.16 -4.55
CA PHE A 150 8.55 6.37 -3.66
C PHE A 150 7.09 6.70 -3.94
N LYS A 151 6.31 5.68 -4.29
CA LYS A 151 4.93 5.77 -4.76
C LYS A 151 4.02 4.90 -3.91
N PHE A 152 2.92 5.46 -3.47
CA PHE A 152 1.82 4.78 -2.78
C PHE A 152 0.60 4.75 -3.72
N GLY A 153 0.39 3.62 -4.39
CA GLY A 153 -0.59 3.49 -5.48
C GLY A 153 -0.24 4.44 -6.64
N TYR A 154 -1.13 5.37 -6.95
CA TYR A 154 -0.93 6.40 -7.97
C TYR A 154 -0.22 7.67 -7.44
N PHE A 155 -0.23 7.88 -6.12
CA PHE A 155 0.33 9.09 -5.50
C PHE A 155 1.76 8.83 -5.04
N GLY A 156 2.70 9.69 -5.42
CA GLY A 156 4.09 9.49 -5.02
C GLY A 156 4.92 10.75 -4.99
N THR A 157 6.20 10.58 -4.74
CA THR A 157 7.20 11.62 -4.81
C THR A 157 8.39 11.08 -5.57
N GLU A 158 8.87 11.87 -6.52
CA GLU A 158 10.10 11.62 -7.26
C GLU A 158 11.09 12.73 -6.90
N LEU A 159 12.26 12.33 -6.41
CA LEU A 159 13.34 13.21 -6.00
C LEU A 159 14.53 13.00 -6.93
N PRO A 160 15.02 14.03 -7.63
CA PRO A 160 16.31 13.96 -8.31
C PRO A 160 17.42 13.70 -7.28
N LEU A 161 18.35 12.78 -7.57
CA LEU A 161 19.44 12.47 -6.65
C LEU A 161 20.30 13.71 -6.34
N GLU A 162 20.44 14.65 -7.28
CA GLU A 162 21.14 15.92 -7.05
C GLU A 162 20.49 16.81 -5.99
N SER A 163 19.18 16.66 -5.79
CA SER A 163 18.48 17.42 -4.75
C SER A 163 18.70 16.85 -3.36
N ILE A 164 19.19 15.62 -3.22
CA ILE A 164 19.35 14.95 -1.93
C ILE A 164 20.61 15.47 -1.24
N THR A 165 20.43 16.18 -0.13
CA THR A 165 21.54 16.69 0.68
C THR A 165 21.97 15.71 1.77
N ASN A 166 21.02 14.89 2.25
CA ASN A 166 21.30 13.89 3.26
C ASN A 166 20.35 12.69 3.12
N ILE A 167 20.90 11.48 3.24
CA ILE A 167 20.15 10.24 3.35
C ILE A 167 20.76 9.36 4.45
N ARG A 168 19.91 8.89 5.37
CA ARG A 168 20.33 8.03 6.49
C ARG A 168 19.27 7.03 6.89
N VAL A 169 19.71 5.90 7.43
CA VAL A 169 18.82 4.98 8.15
C VAL A 169 18.33 5.68 9.42
N THR A 170 17.05 5.51 9.74
CA THR A 170 16.45 6.03 10.97
C THR A 170 15.50 5.00 11.55
N LYS A 171 15.43 4.97 12.89
CA LYS A 171 14.31 4.35 13.57
C LYS A 171 13.10 5.26 13.47
N VAL A 172 11.92 4.66 13.36
CA VAL A 172 10.64 5.33 13.16
C VAL A 172 9.63 4.71 14.10
N ASN A 173 9.07 5.50 15.02
CA ASN A 173 7.95 5.04 15.82
C ASN A 173 6.65 5.56 15.22
N ALA A 174 5.93 4.73 14.47
CA ALA A 174 4.71 5.13 13.78
C ALA A 174 3.69 5.87 14.67
N LEU A 175 3.44 5.34 15.88
CA LEU A 175 2.48 5.92 16.83
C LEU A 175 2.98 7.21 17.49
N LYS A 176 4.27 7.29 17.86
CA LYS A 176 4.81 8.45 18.60
C LYS A 176 5.17 9.61 17.67
N ASP A 177 5.76 9.30 16.52
CA ASP A 177 6.35 10.30 15.64
C ASP A 177 5.36 10.80 14.57
N PHE A 178 4.39 9.95 14.19
CA PHE A 178 3.47 10.21 13.07
C PHE A 178 1.99 9.90 13.37
N MET A 179 1.65 9.56 14.62
CA MET A 179 0.28 9.25 15.07
C MET A 179 -0.42 8.12 14.29
N GLY A 180 0.35 7.17 13.78
CA GLY A 180 -0.18 5.98 13.10
C GLY A 180 0.52 5.70 11.77
N TRP A 181 -0.16 4.93 10.92
CA TRP A 181 0.37 4.45 9.65
C TRP A 181 -0.23 5.18 8.45
N GLY A 182 0.49 5.17 7.32
CA GLY A 182 0.12 5.78 6.05
C GLY A 182 0.97 7.01 5.71
N VAL A 183 0.44 7.84 4.80
CA VAL A 183 1.07 9.12 4.43
C VAL A 183 0.66 10.19 5.45
N ARG A 184 1.64 10.76 6.14
CA ARG A 184 1.46 11.72 7.23
C ARG A 184 2.48 12.84 7.17
N ILE A 185 2.20 13.93 7.87
CA ILE A 185 3.15 15.01 8.10
C ILE A 185 3.47 15.00 9.60
N GLY A 186 4.75 14.80 9.93
CA GLY A 186 5.24 14.85 11.30
C GLY A 186 5.23 16.27 11.85
N PRO A 187 5.34 16.43 13.18
CA PRO A 187 5.35 17.73 13.84
C PRO A 187 6.52 18.62 13.41
N ASP A 188 7.59 18.04 12.89
CA ASP A 188 8.76 18.71 12.31
C ASP A 188 8.60 19.10 10.83
N GLY A 189 7.40 18.92 10.26
CA GLY A 189 7.09 19.15 8.85
C GLY A 189 7.57 18.03 7.92
N THR A 190 8.14 16.94 8.47
CA THR A 190 8.62 15.81 7.66
C THR A 190 7.45 15.01 7.10
N LYS A 191 7.44 14.78 5.79
CA LYS A 191 6.45 13.91 5.15
C LYS A 191 6.82 12.44 5.34
N GLY A 192 6.08 11.75 6.19
CA GLY A 192 6.25 10.33 6.49
C GLY A 192 5.41 9.45 5.57
N TYR A 193 6.03 8.43 4.99
CA TYR A 193 5.39 7.26 4.38
C TYR A 193 5.61 6.09 5.34
N ILE A 194 4.74 6.00 6.33
CA ILE A 194 4.90 5.12 7.48
C ILE A 194 4.08 3.85 7.24
N LEU A 195 4.77 2.83 6.75
CA LEU A 195 4.28 1.48 6.59
C LEU A 195 4.54 0.69 7.87
N GLN A 196 4.26 -0.61 7.85
CA GLN A 196 4.54 -1.48 8.99
C GLN A 196 6.05 -1.65 9.18
N GLY A 197 6.55 -1.39 10.40
CA GLY A 197 7.96 -1.49 10.76
C GLY A 197 8.39 -0.37 11.72
N ASP A 198 9.57 -0.52 12.31
CA ASP A 198 10.20 0.45 13.23
C ASP A 198 11.51 1.04 12.67
N VAL A 199 11.88 0.66 11.45
CA VAL A 199 13.07 1.10 10.72
C VAL A 199 12.71 1.60 9.33
N GLY A 200 13.53 2.53 8.84
CA GLY A 200 13.34 3.15 7.54
C GLY A 200 14.51 4.05 7.17
N PHE A 201 14.31 4.87 6.15
CA PHE A 201 15.27 5.89 5.76
C PHE A 201 14.66 7.28 5.83
N ARG A 202 15.50 8.27 6.12
CA ARG A 202 15.17 9.70 6.08
C ARG A 202 15.98 10.36 4.99
N VAL A 203 15.29 11.15 4.16
CA VAL A 203 15.88 11.96 3.08
C VAL A 203 15.58 13.42 3.34
N GLU A 204 16.60 14.26 3.19
CA GLU A 204 16.49 15.71 3.23
C GLU A 204 16.94 16.25 1.87
N THR A 205 16.20 17.24 1.35
CA THR A 205 16.51 17.87 0.07
C THR A 205 17.10 19.27 0.24
N ASP A 206 17.80 19.75 -0.76
CA ASP A 206 18.30 21.12 -0.92
C ASP A 206 17.20 22.19 -0.73
N LYS A 207 15.97 21.90 -1.18
CA LYS A 207 14.79 22.76 -1.01
C LYS A 207 14.14 22.68 0.38
N GLY A 208 14.82 22.09 1.37
CA GLY A 208 14.35 21.97 2.76
C GLY A 208 13.22 20.95 2.98
N LYS A 209 12.82 20.17 1.96
CA LYS A 209 11.82 19.12 2.11
C LYS A 209 12.43 17.92 2.81
N LYS A 210 11.67 17.32 3.73
CA LYS A 210 12.09 16.16 4.51
C LYS A 210 11.11 15.03 4.30
N TYR A 211 11.64 13.84 4.09
CA TYR A 211 10.88 12.62 3.88
C TYR A 211 11.37 11.52 4.80
N VAL A 212 10.45 10.72 5.33
CA VAL A 212 10.76 9.49 6.07
C VAL A 212 9.95 8.39 5.44
N VAL A 213 10.58 7.26 5.13
CA VAL A 213 9.92 6.10 4.56
C VAL A 213 10.37 4.85 5.30
N THR A 214 9.43 4.09 5.85
CA THR A 214 9.72 2.81 6.49
C THR A 214 9.80 1.72 5.42
N ILE A 215 10.90 0.98 5.38
CA ILE A 215 11.12 -0.15 4.47
C ILE A 215 11.83 -1.26 5.25
N PRO A 216 11.68 -2.55 4.87
CA PRO A 216 12.59 -3.59 5.32
C PRO A 216 14.01 -3.27 4.84
N ASP A 217 15.00 -3.53 5.70
CA ASP A 217 16.43 -3.43 5.39
C ASP A 217 16.84 -2.11 4.71
N PRO A 218 16.57 -0.94 5.34
CA PRO A 218 16.85 0.36 4.76
C PRO A 218 18.32 0.62 4.46
N GLU A 219 19.23 -0.12 5.08
CA GLU A 219 20.67 -0.05 4.89
C GLU A 219 21.05 -0.22 3.41
N GLU A 220 20.49 -1.22 2.73
CA GLU A 220 20.82 -1.54 1.34
C GLU A 220 20.46 -0.39 0.39
N LEU A 221 19.26 0.19 0.55
CA LEU A 221 18.84 1.34 -0.24
C LEU A 221 19.71 2.57 0.03
N VAL A 222 20.02 2.84 1.29
CA VAL A 222 20.84 4.01 1.67
C VAL A 222 22.24 3.89 1.10
N GLU A 223 22.85 2.70 1.14
CA GLU A 223 24.15 2.42 0.53
C GLU A 223 24.11 2.58 -0.99
N TYR A 224 23.10 2.01 -1.65
CA TYR A 224 22.89 2.16 -3.10
C TYR A 224 22.80 3.64 -3.51
N VAL A 225 21.95 4.43 -2.81
CA VAL A 225 21.76 5.85 -3.13
C VAL A 225 23.05 6.65 -2.94
N LYS A 226 23.80 6.39 -1.87
CA LYS A 226 25.11 7.04 -1.64
C LYS A 226 26.10 6.71 -2.74
N ALA A 227 26.20 5.44 -3.13
CA ALA A 227 27.08 5.01 -4.21
C ALA A 227 26.66 5.64 -5.57
N ALA A 228 25.36 5.73 -5.85
CA ALA A 228 24.84 6.34 -7.07
C ALA A 228 25.16 7.85 -7.15
N ILE A 229 25.10 8.56 -6.01
CA ILE A 229 25.49 9.98 -5.93
C ILE A 229 26.98 10.14 -6.26
N VAL A 230 27.86 9.31 -5.69
CA VAL A 230 29.31 9.35 -5.95
C VAL A 230 29.63 9.04 -7.41
N GLU A 231 29.00 8.00 -7.97
CA GLU A 231 29.19 7.61 -9.36
C GLU A 231 28.77 8.73 -10.32
N ARG A 232 27.64 9.39 -10.05
CA ARG A 232 27.18 10.54 -10.85
C ARG A 232 28.19 11.69 -10.84
N VAL A 233 28.76 12.02 -9.69
CA VAL A 233 29.81 13.05 -9.59
C VAL A 233 31.02 12.67 -10.42
N SER A 234 31.43 11.39 -10.41
CA SER A 234 32.57 10.92 -11.21
C SER A 234 32.33 10.91 -12.73
N ARG A 235 31.07 10.79 -13.17
CA ARG A 235 30.68 10.77 -14.59
C ARG A 235 30.41 12.16 -15.17
N ARG A 236 30.29 13.21 -14.35
CA ARG A 236 30.16 14.58 -14.85
C ARG A 236 31.51 15.05 -15.41
N PRO A 237 31.59 15.44 -16.70
CA PRO A 237 32.81 16.06 -17.20
C PRO A 237 33.08 17.34 -16.39
N SER A 238 34.35 17.54 -15.99
CA SER A 238 34.79 18.79 -15.39
C SER A 238 34.44 19.97 -16.32
N PRO A 239 33.96 21.10 -15.77
CA PRO A 239 33.62 22.28 -16.57
C PRO A 239 34.81 22.85 -17.33
#